data_AF-A0A6M3X9K3-F1
#
_entry.id   AF-A0A6M3X9K3-F1
#
_cell.length_a   1.000
_cell.length_b   1.000
_cell.length_c   1.000
_cell.angle_alpha   90.00
_cell.angle_beta   90.00
_cell.angle_gamma   90.00
#
_symmetry.space_group_name_H-M   'P 1'
#
loop_
_entity.id
_entity.type
_entity.pdbx_description
1 polymer ?
#
loop_
_entity_poly.entity_id
_entity_poly.type
_entity_poly.pdbx_seq_one_letter_code
_entity_poly.pdbx_strand_id
1 'polypeptide(L)'
;MAAPKHPANKIYSPKISQKVISLVTKGVPLEEIGAMRGMPGSDTIRSWFAKYPVFKLKYDKAREGYQQAGAPREPFNETIAYEIIDRLGKGESLNKIVEDPHMPTLTVVYSWRRLYSEFAEAYSQARLDQADSYADKIALLPDKCREELKAIPDPRLS
;
A
#
# COMPACT_ATOMS: atom_id res chain seq x y z
N MET A 1 15.45 16.01 -31.45
CA MET A 1 15.81 17.12 -30.53
C MET A 1 15.50 16.65 -29.12
N ALA A 2 16.51 16.24 -28.34
CA ALA A 2 16.30 15.78 -26.97
C ALA A 2 16.23 16.99 -26.03
N ALA A 3 15.11 17.16 -25.33
CA ALA A 3 14.93 18.20 -24.33
C ALA A 3 16.01 18.12 -23.23
N PRO A 4 16.44 19.25 -22.65
CA PRO A 4 17.48 19.25 -21.63
C PRO A 4 17.01 18.46 -20.40
N LYS A 5 17.77 17.41 -20.05
CA LYS A 5 17.68 16.74 -18.75
C LYS A 5 17.80 17.83 -17.68
N HIS A 6 16.74 17.98 -16.86
CA HIS A 6 16.50 19.04 -15.89
C HIS A 6 17.77 19.54 -15.15
N PRO A 7 17.84 20.85 -14.80
CA PRO A 7 19.05 21.44 -14.21
C PRO A 7 19.45 20.67 -12.96
N ALA A 8 20.67 20.13 -13.01
CA ALA A 8 21.24 19.26 -12.01
C ALA A 8 21.30 19.96 -10.66
N ASN A 9 20.35 19.67 -9.78
CA ASN A 9 20.48 20.00 -8.36
C ASN A 9 21.53 19.05 -7.76
N LYS A 10 22.81 19.38 -7.95
CA LYS A 10 23.96 18.59 -7.49
C LYS A 10 24.16 18.64 -5.96
N ILE A 11 23.40 19.48 -5.27
CA ILE A 11 23.61 19.78 -3.85
C ILE A 11 22.86 18.75 -3.01
N TYR A 12 23.61 17.97 -2.23
CA TYR A 12 23.04 17.14 -1.18
C TYR A 12 22.32 18.02 -0.16
N SER A 13 21.07 17.70 0.15
CA SER A 13 20.34 18.32 1.26
C SER A 13 19.58 17.27 2.06
N PRO A 14 19.39 17.47 3.38
CA PRO A 14 18.60 16.56 4.22
C PRO A 14 17.18 16.34 3.70
N LYS A 15 16.54 17.39 3.15
CA LYS A 15 15.18 17.31 2.61
C LYS A 15 15.11 16.40 1.38
N ILE A 16 16.08 16.53 0.46
CA ILE A 16 16.13 15.68 -0.74
C ILE A 16 16.48 14.25 -0.35
N SER A 17 17.45 14.03 0.54
CA SER A 17 17.83 12.68 0.94
C SER A 17 16.71 11.95 1.68
N GLN A 18 15.95 12.64 2.54
CA GLN A 18 14.72 12.11 3.15
C GLN A 18 13.68 11.76 2.09
N LYS A 19 13.48 12.60 1.07
CA LYS A 19 12.54 12.31 -0.02
C LYS A 19 12.96 11.09 -0.83
N VAL A 20 14.26 10.93 -1.12
CA VAL A 20 14.79 9.72 -1.78
C VAL A 20 14.54 8.49 -0.93
N ILE A 21 14.86 8.52 0.38
CA ILE A 21 14.61 7.40 1.30
C ILE A 21 13.13 7.03 1.31
N SER A 22 12.23 8.02 1.44
CA SER A 22 10.79 7.81 1.43
C SER A 22 10.30 7.12 0.16
N LEU A 23 10.80 7.53 -1.01
CA LEU A 23 10.45 6.91 -2.29
C LEU A 23 10.98 5.48 -2.41
N VAL A 24 12.19 5.21 -1.90
CA VAL A 24 12.78 3.86 -1.87
C VAL A 24 12.01 2.93 -0.94
N THR A 25 11.56 3.42 0.23
CA THR A 25 10.67 2.66 1.13
C THR A 25 9.38 2.28 0.43
N LYS A 26 8.88 3.15 -0.47
CA LYS A 26 7.72 2.89 -1.34
C LYS A 26 8.07 2.08 -2.59
N GLY A 27 9.28 1.54 -2.70
CA GLY A 27 9.68 0.68 -3.82
C GLY A 27 9.97 1.40 -5.14
N VAL A 28 9.98 2.73 -5.16
CA VAL A 28 10.25 3.49 -6.38
C VAL A 28 11.72 3.29 -6.78
N PRO A 29 12.01 2.83 -8.01
CA PRO A 29 13.38 2.54 -8.42
C PRO A 29 14.19 3.83 -8.57
N LEU A 30 15.50 3.73 -8.30
CA LEU A 30 16.40 4.88 -8.30
C LEU A 30 16.43 5.66 -9.63
N GLU A 31 16.23 4.96 -10.75
CA GLU A 31 16.17 5.59 -12.08
C GLU A 31 14.95 6.48 -12.24
N GLU A 32 13.79 6.05 -11.72
CA GLU A 32 12.57 6.84 -11.74
C GLU A 32 12.70 8.04 -10.80
N ILE A 33 13.23 7.83 -9.59
CA ILE A 33 13.52 8.92 -8.65
C ILE A 33 14.40 9.98 -9.32
N GLY A 34 15.43 9.57 -10.06
CA GLY A 34 16.33 10.46 -10.77
C GLY A 34 15.70 11.19 -11.97
N ALA A 35 14.60 10.66 -12.52
CA ALA A 35 13.83 11.29 -13.60
C ALA A 35 12.79 12.30 -13.08
N MET A 36 12.43 12.27 -11.79
CA MET A 36 11.44 13.17 -11.22
C MET A 36 11.91 14.63 -11.23
N ARG A 37 11.01 15.55 -11.60
CA ARG A 37 11.27 16.99 -11.59
C ARG A 37 11.68 17.45 -10.19
N GLY A 38 12.83 18.13 -10.10
CA GLY A 38 13.38 18.65 -8.84
C GLY A 38 14.20 17.63 -8.04
N MET A 39 14.36 16.41 -8.55
CA MET A 39 15.29 15.43 -7.98
C MET A 39 16.68 15.50 -8.65
N PRO A 40 17.75 15.15 -7.93
CA PRO A 40 19.04 14.89 -8.54
C PRO A 40 18.96 13.64 -9.43
N GLY A 41 19.72 13.63 -10.54
CA GLY A 41 19.81 12.45 -11.39
C GLY A 41 20.35 11.21 -10.65
N SER A 42 19.99 10.01 -11.11
CA SER A 42 20.34 8.75 -10.45
C SER A 42 21.84 8.57 -10.20
N ASP A 43 22.69 9.00 -11.15
CA ASP A 43 24.15 8.98 -10.99
C ASP A 43 24.64 9.93 -9.89
N THR A 44 23.98 11.08 -9.72
CA THR A 44 24.28 12.00 -8.62
C THR A 44 23.93 11.36 -7.27
N ILE A 45 22.76 10.71 -7.17
CA ILE A 45 22.36 10.00 -5.95
C ILE A 45 23.34 8.85 -5.65
N ARG A 46 23.78 8.10 -6.67
CA ARG A 46 24.81 7.06 -6.50
C ARG A 46 26.12 7.63 -5.97
N SER A 47 26.55 8.79 -6.49
CA SER A 47 27.79 9.45 -6.03
C SER A 47 27.72 9.87 -4.55
N TRP A 48 26.52 10.09 -4.01
CA TRP A 48 26.32 10.45 -2.60
C TRP A 48 26.59 9.30 -1.64
N PHE A 49 26.46 8.04 -2.09
CA PHE A 49 26.69 6.88 -1.22
C PHE A 49 28.12 6.80 -0.68
N ALA A 50 29.10 7.26 -1.46
CA ALA A 50 30.49 7.34 -1.02
C ALA A 50 30.74 8.54 -0.06
N LYS A 51 30.05 9.66 -0.28
CA LYS A 51 30.29 10.91 0.46
C LYS A 51 29.48 11.01 1.77
N TYR A 52 28.36 10.31 1.87
CA TYR A 52 27.42 10.39 2.99
C TYR A 52 27.04 8.99 3.51
N PRO A 53 27.90 8.36 4.34
CA PRO A 53 27.68 6.99 4.81
C PRO A 53 26.36 6.78 5.56
N VAL A 54 25.92 7.77 6.34
CA VAL A 54 24.64 7.72 7.05
C VAL A 54 23.47 7.69 6.07
N PHE A 55 23.55 8.42 4.96
CA PHE A 55 22.53 8.37 3.90
C PHE A 55 22.53 7.00 3.22
N LYS A 56 23.70 6.46 2.88
CA LYS A 56 23.82 5.10 2.32
C LYS A 56 23.18 4.06 3.24
N LEU A 57 23.49 4.08 4.53
CA LEU A 57 22.92 3.14 5.50
C LEU A 57 21.38 3.24 5.56
N LYS A 58 20.82 4.45 5.57
CA LYS A 58 19.37 4.64 5.56
C LYS A 58 18.73 4.17 4.26
N TYR A 59 19.38 4.41 3.12
CA TYR A 59 18.95 3.92 1.82
C TYR A 59 18.93 2.39 1.76
N ASP A 60 20.01 1.74 2.20
CA ASP A 60 20.12 0.29 2.21
C ASP A 60 19.04 -0.33 3.10
N LYS A 61 18.85 0.21 4.32
CA LYS A 61 17.76 -0.21 5.22
C LYS A 61 16.36 -0.05 4.61
N ALA A 62 16.10 1.06 3.92
CA ALA A 62 14.82 1.28 3.24
C ALA A 62 14.58 0.24 2.14
N ARG A 63 15.62 -0.07 1.35
CA ARG A 63 15.56 -1.07 0.28
C ARG A 63 15.40 -2.49 0.81
N GLU A 64 16.12 -2.84 1.87
CA GLU A 64 15.99 -4.13 2.56
C GLU A 64 14.60 -4.30 3.16
N GLY A 65 14.06 -3.27 3.82
CA GLY A 65 12.70 -3.27 4.35
C GLY A 65 11.66 -3.51 3.24
N TYR A 66 11.84 -2.86 2.08
CA TYR A 66 10.99 -3.10 0.91
C TYR A 66 11.06 -4.55 0.40
N GLN A 67 12.26 -5.12 0.32
CA GLN A 67 12.46 -6.52 -0.09
C GLN A 67 11.85 -7.51 0.90
N GLN A 68 12.07 -7.31 2.20
CA GLN A 68 11.55 -8.17 3.27
C GLN A 68 10.02 -8.15 3.38
N ALA A 69 9.38 -7.02 3.05
CA ALA A 69 7.93 -6.92 3.00
C ALA A 69 7.31 -7.76 1.86
N GLY A 70 8.12 -8.44 1.04
CA GLY A 70 7.69 -9.22 -0.11
C GLY A 70 7.34 -8.30 -1.26
N ALA A 71 8.32 -7.46 -1.66
CA ALA A 71 8.28 -6.51 -2.77
C ALA A 71 7.14 -6.83 -3.74
N PRO A 72 6.03 -6.06 -3.70
CA PRO A 72 4.81 -6.44 -4.38
C PRO A 72 5.09 -6.63 -5.87
N ARG A 73 4.52 -7.70 -6.43
CA ARG A 73 4.66 -8.01 -7.87
C ARG A 73 4.15 -6.88 -8.75
N GLU A 74 3.21 -6.10 -8.23
CA GLU A 74 2.61 -4.95 -8.89
C GLU A 74 2.86 -3.69 -8.05
N PRO A 75 3.21 -2.56 -8.69
CA PRO A 75 3.44 -1.30 -7.99
C PRO A 75 2.16 -0.83 -7.30
N PHE A 76 2.32 -0.06 -6.22
CA PHE A 76 1.17 0.52 -5.54
C PHE A 76 0.40 1.45 -6.48
N ASN A 77 -0.90 1.19 -6.60
CA ASN A 77 -1.80 2.00 -7.40
C ASN A 77 -2.87 2.60 -6.47
N GLU A 78 -2.84 3.92 -6.32
CA GLU A 78 -3.76 4.64 -5.45
C GLU A 78 -5.22 4.41 -5.84
N THR A 79 -5.57 4.47 -7.13
CA THR A 79 -6.95 4.27 -7.60
C THR A 79 -7.48 2.88 -7.22
N ILE A 80 -6.67 1.85 -7.44
CA ILE A 80 -7.03 0.48 -7.08
C ILE A 80 -7.11 0.32 -5.55
N ALA A 81 -6.18 0.92 -4.80
CA ALA A 81 -6.21 0.91 -3.34
C ALA A 81 -7.51 1.55 -2.80
N TYR A 82 -7.94 2.69 -3.37
CA TYR A 82 -9.21 3.33 -3.01
C TYR A 82 -10.41 2.44 -3.34
N GLU A 83 -10.44 1.79 -4.50
CA GLU A 83 -11.53 0.88 -4.89
C GLU A 83 -11.63 -0.30 -3.91
N ILE A 84 -10.48 -0.89 -3.51
CA ILE A 84 -10.44 -1.95 -2.50
C ILE A 84 -11.04 -1.47 -1.18
N ILE A 85 -10.64 -0.28 -0.70
CA ILE A 85 -11.13 0.31 0.57
C ILE A 85 -12.65 0.52 0.50
N ASP A 86 -13.14 1.14 -0.57
CA ASP A 86 -14.57 1.44 -0.76
C ASP A 86 -15.43 0.17 -0.78
N ARG A 87 -15.05 -0.83 -1.59
CA ARG A 87 -15.78 -2.09 -1.69
C ARG A 87 -15.74 -2.89 -0.39
N LEU A 88 -14.58 -2.89 0.27
CA LEU A 88 -14.42 -3.55 1.56
C LEU A 88 -15.35 -2.93 2.61
N GLY A 89 -15.36 -1.60 2.71
CA GLY A 89 -16.25 -0.84 3.60
C GLY A 89 -17.73 -1.13 3.36
N LYS A 90 -18.15 -1.31 2.10
CA LYS A 90 -19.53 -1.70 1.74
C LYS A 90 -19.89 -3.16 2.10
N GLY A 91 -18.95 -3.90 2.68
CA GLY A 91 -19.14 -5.26 3.16
C GLY A 91 -18.81 -6.35 2.13
N GLU A 92 -18.10 -6.03 1.05
CA GLU A 92 -17.56 -7.08 0.17
C GLU A 92 -16.32 -7.72 0.80
N SER A 93 -16.16 -9.05 0.67
CA SER A 93 -14.98 -9.72 1.19
C SER A 93 -13.77 -9.43 0.31
N LEU A 94 -12.57 -9.28 0.91
CA LEU A 94 -11.35 -9.07 0.12
C LEU A 94 -11.11 -10.20 -0.89
N ASN A 95 -11.46 -11.45 -0.56
CA ASN A 95 -11.34 -12.58 -1.49
C ASN A 95 -12.17 -12.36 -2.75
N LYS A 96 -13.41 -11.86 -2.61
CA LYS A 96 -14.27 -11.57 -3.76
C LYS A 96 -13.76 -10.36 -4.56
N ILE A 97 -13.25 -9.34 -3.88
CA ILE A 97 -12.68 -8.16 -4.55
C ILE A 97 -11.52 -8.57 -5.48
N VAL A 98 -10.58 -9.39 -4.98
CA VAL A 98 -9.39 -9.78 -5.77
C VAL A 98 -9.69 -10.79 -6.89
N GLU A 99 -10.92 -11.30 -7.00
CA GLU A 99 -11.32 -12.16 -8.12
C GLU A 99 -11.52 -11.36 -9.41
N ASP A 100 -11.74 -10.04 -9.32
CA ASP A 100 -11.93 -9.20 -10.50
C ASP A 100 -10.62 -9.04 -11.31
N PRO A 101 -10.66 -9.08 -12.66
CA PRO A 101 -9.45 -9.14 -13.48
C PRO A 101 -8.49 -7.95 -13.35
N HIS A 102 -9.00 -6.77 -13.01
CA HIS A 102 -8.17 -5.57 -12.81
C HIS A 102 -7.65 -5.42 -11.38
N MET A 103 -8.06 -6.32 -10.48
CA MET A 103 -7.67 -6.26 -9.07
C MET A 103 -6.35 -6.99 -8.82
N PRO A 104 -5.55 -6.47 -7.89
CA PRO A 104 -4.29 -7.08 -7.52
C PRO A 104 -4.56 -8.35 -6.71
N THR A 105 -3.62 -9.29 -6.76
CA THR A 105 -3.72 -10.51 -5.96
C THR A 105 -3.71 -10.22 -4.45
N LEU A 106 -4.26 -11.13 -3.63
CA LEU A 106 -4.23 -11.02 -2.16
C LEU A 106 -2.82 -10.74 -1.60
N THR A 107 -1.81 -11.41 -2.14
CA THR A 107 -0.41 -11.20 -1.71
C THR A 107 0.04 -9.77 -1.95
N VAL A 108 -0.31 -9.18 -3.11
CA VAL A 108 0.02 -7.78 -3.43
C VAL A 108 -0.68 -6.83 -2.46
N VAL A 109 -1.97 -7.04 -2.17
CA VAL A 109 -2.71 -6.20 -1.21
C VAL A 109 -2.08 -6.27 0.19
N TYR A 110 -1.68 -7.46 0.65
CA TYR A 110 -0.99 -7.59 1.94
C TYR A 110 0.39 -6.94 1.96
N SER A 111 1.16 -7.04 0.88
CA SER A 111 2.43 -6.32 0.75
C SER A 111 2.21 -4.81 0.78
N TRP A 112 1.17 -4.29 0.12
CA TRP A 112 0.81 -2.87 0.20
C TRP A 112 0.49 -2.45 1.64
N ARG A 113 -0.29 -3.24 2.38
CA ARG A 113 -0.59 -2.95 3.80
C ARG A 113 0.65 -2.90 4.70
N ARG A 114 1.74 -3.60 4.34
CA ARG A 114 2.99 -3.57 5.11
C ARG A 114 3.88 -2.37 4.77
N LEU A 115 3.80 -1.89 3.53
CA LEU A 115 4.68 -0.87 2.98
C LEU A 115 4.11 0.55 3.07
N TYR A 116 2.79 0.68 3.01
CA TYR A 116 2.10 1.96 2.95
C TYR A 116 1.20 2.11 4.18
N SER A 117 1.69 2.83 5.19
CA SER A 117 0.98 3.07 6.45
C SER A 117 -0.38 3.71 6.23
N GLU A 118 -0.47 4.65 5.31
CA GLU A 118 -1.70 5.37 4.97
C GLU A 118 -2.76 4.41 4.41
N PHE A 119 -2.33 3.43 3.60
CA PHE A 119 -3.22 2.37 3.10
C PHE A 119 -3.61 1.40 4.21
N ALA A 120 -2.68 1.04 5.11
CA ALA A 120 -2.96 0.15 6.23
C ALA A 120 -4.01 0.74 7.20
N GLU A 121 -3.90 2.04 7.48
CA GLU A 121 -4.85 2.79 8.30
C GLU A 121 -6.22 2.83 7.62
N ALA A 122 -6.29 3.25 6.36
CA ALA A 122 -7.55 3.33 5.62
C ALA A 122 -8.21 1.95 5.45
N TYR A 123 -7.43 0.90 5.19
CA TYR A 123 -7.93 -0.48 5.16
C TYR A 123 -8.53 -0.89 6.52
N SER A 124 -7.93 -0.46 7.63
CA SER A 124 -8.41 -0.79 8.97
C SER A 124 -9.72 -0.07 9.28
N GLN A 125 -9.88 1.19 8.84
CA GLN A 125 -11.14 1.92 8.89
C GLN A 125 -12.22 1.25 8.03
N ALA A 126 -11.90 0.84 6.80
CA ALA A 126 -12.85 0.10 5.96
C ALA A 126 -13.31 -1.22 6.59
N ARG A 127 -12.50 -1.86 7.45
CA ARG A 127 -12.94 -3.03 8.22
C ARG A 127 -13.93 -2.70 9.33
N LEU A 128 -13.86 -1.50 9.90
CA LEU A 128 -14.88 -0.98 10.82
C LEU A 128 -16.17 -0.66 10.06
N ASP A 129 -16.08 0.08 8.95
CA ASP A 129 -17.23 0.41 8.10
C ASP A 129 -17.94 -0.86 7.56
N GLN A 130 -17.16 -1.90 7.28
CA GLN A 130 -17.66 -3.22 6.91
C GLN A 130 -18.52 -3.85 8.02
N ALA A 131 -18.10 -3.71 9.28
CA ALA A 131 -18.86 -4.23 10.42
C ALA A 131 -20.20 -3.50 10.55
N ASP A 132 -20.20 -2.18 10.38
CA ASP A 132 -21.43 -1.37 10.36
C ASP A 132 -22.34 -1.77 9.19
N SER A 133 -21.76 -1.92 7.99
CA SER A 133 -22.49 -2.40 6.80
C SER A 133 -23.09 -3.79 7.00
N TYR A 134 -22.43 -4.68 7.74
CA TYR A 134 -23.00 -5.98 8.10
C TYR A 134 -24.09 -5.87 9.16
N ALA A 135 -23.93 -4.99 10.15
CA ALA A 135 -24.95 -4.73 11.15
C ALA A 135 -26.26 -4.23 10.52
N ASP A 136 -26.18 -3.28 9.58
CA ASP A 136 -27.33 -2.77 8.83
C ASP A 136 -28.02 -3.88 8.01
N LYS A 137 -27.24 -4.72 7.32
CA LYS A 137 -27.78 -5.87 6.57
C LYS A 137 -28.48 -6.87 7.49
N ILE A 138 -27.94 -7.12 8.69
CA ILE A 138 -28.56 -7.99 9.70
C ILE A 138 -29.85 -7.37 10.24
N ALA A 139 -29.91 -6.05 10.42
CA ALA A 139 -31.10 -5.34 10.89
C ALA A 139 -32.27 -5.43 9.88
N LEU A 140 -31.97 -5.53 8.59
CA LEU A 140 -32.96 -5.68 7.51
C LEU A 140 -33.45 -7.11 7.29
N LEU A 141 -32.89 -8.11 7.98
CA LEU A 141 -33.36 -9.50 7.86
C LEU A 141 -34.79 -9.63 8.40
N PRO A 142 -35.73 -10.24 7.64
CA PRO A 142 -37.06 -10.54 8.14
C PRO A 142 -37.03 -11.43 9.39
N ASP A 143 -37.98 -11.24 10.30
CA ASP A 143 -38.07 -11.98 11.57
C ASP A 143 -38.02 -13.51 11.38
N LYS A 144 -38.60 -14.02 10.29
CA LYS A 144 -38.59 -15.45 9.97
C LYS A 144 -37.17 -16.01 9.83
N CYS A 145 -36.25 -15.28 9.19
CA CYS A 145 -34.86 -15.71 9.04
C CYS A 145 -34.10 -15.64 10.37
N ARG A 146 -34.48 -14.71 11.26
CA ARG A 146 -33.91 -14.59 12.61
C ARG A 146 -34.33 -15.77 13.50
N GLU A 147 -35.57 -16.24 13.37
CA GLU A 147 -36.06 -17.42 14.10
C GLU A 147 -35.46 -18.74 13.59
N GLU A 148 -35.29 -18.90 12.28
CA GLU A 148 -34.60 -20.06 11.69
C GLU A 148 -33.15 -20.21 12.20
N LEU A 149 -32.42 -19.10 12.40
CA LEU A 149 -31.07 -19.11 13.00
C LEU A 149 -31.07 -19.53 14.48
N LYS A 150 -32.08 -19.12 15.26
CA LYS A 150 -32.22 -19.54 16.67
C LYS A 150 -32.60 -21.02 16.80
N ALA A 151 -33.27 -21.57 15.80
CA ALA A 151 -33.71 -22.96 15.77
C ALA A 151 -32.59 -23.95 15.40
N ILE A 152 -31.41 -23.46 14.98
CA ILE A 152 -30.23 -24.31 14.77
C ILE A 152 -29.75 -24.79 16.15
N PRO A 153 -29.80 -26.10 16.46
CA PRO A 153 -29.32 -26.64 17.73
C PRO A 153 -27.82 -26.36 17.86
N ASP A 154 -27.36 -25.84 19.00
CA ASP A 154 -25.93 -25.64 19.24
C ASP A 154 -25.24 -27.00 19.33
N PRO A 155 -24.34 -27.36 18.40
CA PRO A 155 -23.67 -28.66 18.39
C PRO A 155 -22.68 -28.86 19.56
N ARG A 156 -22.52 -27.85 20.44
CA ARG A 156 -21.72 -27.93 21.67
C ARG A 156 -22.55 -28.14 22.94
N LEU A 157 -23.88 -28.11 22.85
CA LEU A 157 -24.80 -28.31 23.98
C LEU A 157 -25.44 -29.71 24.02
N SER A 158 -24.85 -30.68 23.29
CA SER A 158 -25.25 -32.09 23.26
C SER A 158 -24.30 -32.98 24.04
#